data_AF-A0A0N0KID2-F1
#
_entry.id   AF-A0A0N0KID2-F1
#
_cell.length_a   1.000
_cell.length_b   1.000
_cell.length_c   1.000
_cell.angle_alpha   90.00
_cell.angle_beta   90.00
_cell.angle_gamma   90.00
#
_symmetry.space_group_name_H-M   'P 1'
#
loop_
_entity.id
_entity.type
_entity.pdbx_description
1 polymer ?
#
loop_
_entity_poly.entity_id
_entity_poly.type
_entity_poly.pdbx_seq_one_letter_code
_entity_poly.pdbx_strand_id
1 'polypeptide(L)' 'MTTTPICPACNEPLDLIGNRPLVPGYQVREYHCAKCRTTTHHATHWDHSLTEPHGPFYHE' A
#
# COMPACT_ATOMS: atom_id res chain seq x y z
N MET A 1 -4.43 10.40 -2.66
CA MET A 1 -5.53 9.47 -2.34
C MET A 1 -5.18 8.13 -2.93
N THR A 2 -4.91 7.12 -2.10
CA THR A 2 -4.47 5.80 -2.57
C THR A 2 -5.70 4.93 -2.73
N THR A 3 -6.17 4.78 -3.97
CA THR A 3 -7.34 3.95 -4.28
C THR A 3 -7.05 2.49 -3.90
N THR A 4 -7.90 1.90 -3.08
CA THR A 4 -7.82 0.47 -2.73
C THR A 4 -8.04 -0.37 -3.99
N PRO A 5 -7.12 -1.28 -4.34
CA PRO A 5 -7.28 -2.10 -5.53
C PRO A 5 -8.44 -3.08 -5.38
N ILE A 6 -9.09 -3.40 -6.50
CA ILE A 6 -10.23 -4.32 -6.57
C ILE A 6 -9.75 -5.68 -7.08
N CYS A 7 -10.26 -6.76 -6.49
CA CYS A 7 -9.98 -8.11 -6.92
C CYS A 7 -10.57 -8.37 -8.31
N PRO A 8 -9.77 -8.74 -9.33
CA PRO A 8 -10.27 -8.93 -10.70
C PRO A 8 -11.22 -10.14 -10.84
N ALA A 9 -11.17 -11.09 -9.91
CA ALA A 9 -12.01 -12.29 -9.95
C ALA A 9 -13.37 -12.07 -9.25
N CYS A 10 -13.39 -11.32 -8.15
CA CYS A 10 -14.58 -11.14 -7.32
C CYS A 10 -15.22 -9.77 -7.40
N ASN A 11 -14.51 -8.80 -7.98
CA ASN A 11 -14.87 -7.38 -7.99
C ASN A 11 -15.06 -6.77 -6.58
N GLU A 12 -14.43 -7.38 -5.58
CA GLU A 12 -14.45 -6.96 -4.18
C GLU A 12 -13.18 -6.16 -3.85
N PRO A 13 -13.21 -5.24 -2.87
CA PRO A 13 -12.02 -4.56 -2.40
C PRO A 13 -10.98 -5.55 -1.85
N LEU A 14 -9.71 -5.30 -2.13
CA LEU A 14 -8.60 -6.06 -1.57
C LEU A 14 -8.09 -5.41 -0.28
N ASP A 15 -7.85 -6.24 0.72
CA ASP A 15 -7.24 -5.83 1.99
C ASP A 15 -5.72 -5.78 1.86
N LEU A 16 -5.11 -4.70 2.33
CA LEU A 16 -3.65 -4.60 2.41
C LEU A 16 -3.16 -5.45 3.59
N ILE A 17 -2.46 -6.55 3.29
CA ILE A 17 -1.93 -7.47 4.31
C ILE A 17 -0.42 -7.36 4.51
N GLY A 18 0.26 -6.68 3.59
CA GLY A 18 1.70 -6.45 3.70
C GLY A 18 2.15 -5.20 2.96
N ASN A 19 3.13 -4.51 3.52
CA ASN A 19 3.83 -3.42 2.85
C ASN A 19 5.31 -3.52 3.19
N ARG A 20 6.16 -3.73 2.18
CA ARG A 20 7.60 -3.86 2.38
C ARG A 20 8.39 -3.06 1.34
N PRO A 21 9.55 -2.50 1.72
CA PRO A 21 10.46 -1.89 0.75
C PRO A 21 10.94 -2.93 -0.27
N LEU A 22 11.05 -2.51 -1.53
CA LEU A 22 11.57 -3.35 -2.61
C LEU A 22 12.98 -2.87 -3.03
N VAL A 23 13.07 -1.61 -3.46
CA VAL A 23 14.30 -0.89 -3.81
C VAL A 23 14.13 0.57 -3.37
N PRO A 24 15.20 1.38 -3.29
CA PRO A 24 15.07 2.80 -2.93
C PRO A 24 14.00 3.51 -3.79
N GLY A 25 13.05 4.18 -3.14
CA GLY A 25 11.93 4.86 -3.82
C GLY A 25 10.76 3.96 -4.23
N TYR A 26 10.78 2.65 -3.95
CA TYR A 26 9.68 1.73 -4.26
C TYR A 26 9.33 0.79 -3.10
N GLN A 27 8.04 0.49 -2.98
CA GLN A 27 7.51 -0.54 -2.08
C GLN A 27 6.71 -1.58 -2.85
N VAL A 28 6.69 -2.80 -2.30
CA VAL A 28 5.73 -3.82 -2.68
C VAL A 28 4.62 -3.86 -1.63
N ARG A 29 3.38 -3.72 -2.10
CA ARG A 29 2.18 -3.91 -1.31
C ARG A 29 1.58 -5.26 -1.65
N GLU A 30 1.27 -6.03 -0.61
CA GLU A 30 0.61 -7.33 -0.71
C GLU A 30 -0.85 -7.18 -0.31
N TYR A 31 -1.72 -7.63 -1.20
CA TYR A 31 -3.16 -7.46 -1.11
C TYR A 31 -3.86 -8.81 -1.10
N HIS A 32 -4.84 -8.99 -0.23
CA HIS A 32 -5.61 -10.22 -0.07
C HIS A 32 -7.09 -9.99 -0.33
N CYS A 33 -7.73 -10.88 -1.07
CA CYS A 33 -9.19 -10.89 -1.21
C CYS A 33 -9.81 -11.83 -0.17
N ALA A 34 -10.59 -11.31 0.78
CA ALA A 34 -11.28 -12.12 1.78
C ALA A 34 -12.25 -13.17 1.18
N LYS A 35 -12.78 -12.91 -0.03
CA LYS A 35 -13.79 -13.77 -0.68
C LYS A 35 -13.19 -14.98 -1.41
N CYS A 36 -12.24 -14.74 -2.33
CA CYS A 36 -11.61 -15.83 -3.10
C CYS A 36 -10.25 -16.28 -2.54
N ARG A 37 -9.75 -15.60 -1.51
CA ARG A 37 -8.43 -15.84 -0.90
C ARG A 37 -7.25 -15.64 -1.86
N THR A 38 -7.47 -14.92 -2.96
CA THR A 38 -6.40 -14.56 -3.90
C THR A 38 -5.49 -13.52 -3.27
N THR A 39 -4.19 -13.70 -3.43
CA THR A 39 -3.17 -12.73 -3.03
C THR A 39 -2.55 -12.10 -4.28
N THR A 40 -2.37 -10.79 -4.26
CA THR A 40 -1.75 -10.02 -5.35
C THR A 40 -0.67 -9.09 -4.82
N HIS A 41 0.34 -8.83 -5.65
CA HIS A 41 1.46 -7.96 -5.30
C HIS A 41 1.52 -6.77 -6.24
N HIS A 42 1.62 -5.58 -5.68
CA HIS A 42 1.72 -4.35 -6.44
C HIS A 42 3.01 -3.62 -6.06
N ALA A 43 3.92 -3.51 -7.02
CA ALA A 43 5.05 -2.59 -6.90
C ALA A 43 4.54 -1.17 -7.16
N THR A 44 4.73 -0.29 -6.20
CA THR A 44 4.34 1.11 -6.30
C THR A 44 5.48 2.00 -5.80
N HIS A 45 5.48 3.26 -6.21
CA HIS A 45 6.42 4.22 -5.67
C HIS A 45 6.25 4.31 -4.14
N TRP A 46 7.36 4.51 -3.43
CA TRP A 46 7.32 4.74 -2.00
C TRP A 46 6.48 5.98 -1.75
N ASP A 47 5.38 5.78 -1.04
CA ASP A 47 4.45 6.84 -0.69
C ASP A 47 4.91 7.41 0.65
N HIS A 48 5.75 8.45 0.57
CA HIS A 48 6.30 9.12 1.74
C HIS A 48 5.22 9.79 2.60
N SER A 49 4.00 9.99 2.09
CA SER A 49 2.88 10.55 2.84
C SER A 49 2.39 9.68 4.01
N LEU A 50 2.73 8.38 4.01
CA LEU A 50 2.54 7.51 5.18
C LEU A 50 3.74 7.50 6.13
N THR A 51 4.81 8.20 5.75
CA THR A 51 6.10 8.27 6.45
C THR A 51 6.49 9.71 6.80
N GLU A 52 5.58 10.69 6.71
CA GLU A 52 5.84 12.01 7.27
C GLU A 52 5.76 11.88 8.79
N PRO A 53 6.88 11.97 9.54
CA PRO A 53 6.75 12.42 10.91
C PRO A 53 6.12 13.81 10.80
N HIS A 54 5.07 14.07 11.58
CA HIS A 54 4.72 15.44 11.91
C HIS A 54 6.03 16.11 12.37
N GLY A 55 6.63 16.92 11.51
CA GLY A 55 7.95 17.49 11.77
C GLY A 55 7.91 18.22 13.11
N PRO A 56 9.01 18.24 13.89
CA PRO A 56 9.07 19.17 14.99
C PRO A 56 8.95 20.57 14.38
N PHE A 57 7.87 21.26 14.71
CA PHE A 57 7.70 22.68 14.44
C PHE A 57 8.79 23.44 15.21
N TYR A 58 10.00 23.52 14.67
CA TYR A 58 10.95 24.55 15.06
C TYR A 58 10.67 25.77 14.20
N HIS A 59 9.88 26.68 14.75
CA HIS A 59 9.92 28.08 14.35
C HIS A 59 11.08 28.74 15.10
N GLU A 60 12.02 29.30 14.36
CA GLU A 60 13.01 30.27 14.85
C GLU A 60 12.37 31.60 15.25
#